data_AF-A0A7S1Z8D4-F1
#
_entry.id   AF-A0A7S1Z8D4-F1
#
_cell.length_a   1.000
_cell.length_b   1.000
_cell.length_c   1.000
_cell.angle_alpha   90.00
_cell.angle_beta   90.00
_cell.angle_gamma   90.00
#
_symmetry.space_group_name_H-M   'P 1'
#
loop_
_entity.id
_entity.type
_entity.pdbx_description
1 polymer ?
#
loop_
_entity_poly.entity_id
_entity_poly.type
_entity_poly.pdbx_seq_one_letter_code
_entity_poly.pdbx_strand_id
1 'polypeptide(L)'
;MHPLCLFPWTELVQKIAQLGTVHILEDYKTMCMKNMHDPHEGPTPQLEVMDHVASKEEWISNYEIYSHYKFAIVLENSYRDGYITENILIAWLGGAVPIWYGTHDIFDIFNEKAFIYYDVEEPEAALEQIHYLDTNPDAYEAVLNEPILKNGQETIDEYFSFMDGKLRDRIRSTILGYEDGDDQMVEMVRK
;
A
#
# COMPACT_ATOMS: atom_id res chain seq x y z
N MET A 1 -11.55 -28.59 -8.14
CA MET A 1 -10.45 -27.85 -8.77
C MET A 1 -11.05 -26.66 -9.50
N HIS A 2 -11.03 -25.48 -8.89
CA HIS A 2 -11.40 -24.23 -9.55
C HIS A 2 -10.17 -23.77 -10.36
N PRO A 3 -10.34 -23.36 -11.62
CA PRO A 3 -9.22 -22.94 -12.44
C PRO A 3 -8.75 -21.56 -11.97
N LEU A 4 -7.48 -21.47 -11.60
CA LEU A 4 -6.62 -20.30 -11.80
C LEU A 4 -7.11 -18.98 -11.16
N CYS A 5 -7.02 -18.88 -9.84
CA CYS A 5 -6.44 -17.66 -9.25
C CYS A 5 -4.95 -17.67 -9.58
N LEU A 6 -4.59 -17.39 -10.84
CA LEU A 6 -3.25 -16.92 -11.15
C LEU A 6 -3.22 -15.50 -10.60
N PHE A 7 -2.75 -15.38 -9.37
CA PHE A 7 -2.68 -14.09 -8.74
C PHE A 7 -1.75 -13.15 -9.54
N PRO A 8 -2.04 -11.84 -9.60
CA PRO A 8 -1.17 -10.86 -10.28
C PRO A 8 0.26 -10.80 -9.73
N TRP A 9 0.47 -11.34 -8.52
CA TRP A 9 1.76 -11.38 -7.81
C TRP A 9 2.89 -11.95 -8.67
N THR A 10 2.68 -13.10 -9.32
CA THR A 10 3.79 -13.81 -9.98
C THR A 10 4.32 -13.06 -11.20
N GLU A 11 3.44 -12.43 -11.96
CA GLU A 11 3.83 -11.72 -13.18
C GLU A 11 4.54 -10.39 -12.87
N LEU A 12 4.02 -9.60 -11.91
CA LEU A 12 4.67 -8.38 -11.45
C LEU A 12 6.10 -8.66 -11.01
N VAL A 13 6.25 -9.68 -10.18
CA VAL A 13 7.52 -10.02 -9.53
C VAL A 13 8.53 -10.50 -10.55
N GLN A 14 8.10 -11.29 -11.53
CA GLN A 14 8.93 -11.69 -12.65
C GLN A 14 9.34 -10.50 -13.52
N LYS A 15 8.45 -9.54 -13.79
CA LYS A 15 8.75 -8.33 -14.57
C LYS A 15 9.71 -7.40 -13.83
N ILE A 16 9.50 -7.19 -12.53
CA ILE A 16 10.39 -6.42 -11.66
C ILE A 16 11.77 -7.09 -11.59
N ALA A 17 11.85 -8.41 -11.43
CA ALA A 17 13.11 -9.15 -11.38
C ALA A 17 13.96 -9.01 -12.66
N GLN A 18 13.34 -8.70 -13.80
CA GLN A 18 14.04 -8.49 -15.07
C GLN A 18 14.70 -7.11 -15.18
N LEU A 19 14.35 -6.15 -14.32
CA LEU A 19 14.88 -4.77 -14.36
C LEU A 19 16.30 -4.61 -13.77
N GLY A 20 16.90 -5.67 -13.20
CA GLY A 20 18.20 -5.61 -12.53
C GLY A 20 18.12 -6.09 -11.09
N THR A 21 19.06 -5.67 -10.23
CA THR A 21 19.34 -6.23 -8.89
C THR A 21 18.17 -6.07 -7.90
N VAL A 22 17.13 -6.88 -8.07
CA VAL A 22 16.01 -6.99 -7.15
C VAL A 22 16.20 -8.25 -6.31
N HIS A 23 16.50 -8.06 -5.02
CA HIS A 23 16.39 -9.12 -4.04
C HIS A 23 14.95 -9.22 -3.56
N ILE A 24 14.15 -10.03 -4.25
CA ILE A 24 12.81 -10.36 -3.82
C ILE A 24 12.93 -11.24 -2.58
N LEU A 25 12.55 -10.71 -1.42
CA LEU A 25 12.19 -11.57 -0.30
C LEU A 25 10.86 -12.22 -0.66
N GLU A 26 10.88 -13.49 -1.06
CA GLU A 26 9.66 -14.28 -1.25
C GLU A 26 9.28 -14.91 0.10
N ASP A 27 8.91 -14.09 1.09
CA ASP A 27 7.98 -14.58 2.10
C ASP A 27 6.59 -14.14 1.65
N TYR A 28 5.66 -15.09 1.66
CA TYR A 28 4.28 -15.10 1.12
C TYR A 28 3.37 -13.88 1.46
N LYS A 29 3.90 -12.84 2.11
CA LYS A 29 3.23 -11.60 2.51
C LYS A 29 4.07 -10.32 2.35
N THR A 30 5.36 -10.38 2.03
CA THR A 30 6.25 -9.21 2.13
C THR A 30 7.28 -9.23 0.99
N MET A 31 7.11 -8.36 -0.02
CA MET A 31 8.01 -8.30 -1.18
C MET A 31 8.76 -6.95 -1.20
N CYS A 32 10.09 -6.93 -1.37
CA CYS A 32 10.93 -5.72 -1.23
C CYS A 32 12.02 -5.62 -2.31
N MET A 33 12.59 -4.43 -2.57
CA MET A 33 13.71 -4.22 -3.53
C MET A 33 14.95 -3.53 -2.91
N LYS A 34 16.13 -4.19 -2.95
CA LYS A 34 17.43 -3.66 -2.43
C LYS A 34 18.18 -2.84 -3.49
N ASN A 35 19.13 -2.00 -3.07
CA ASN A 35 20.10 -1.35 -3.95
C ASN A 35 21.54 -1.88 -3.73
N MET A 36 22.38 -1.82 -4.77
CA MET A 36 23.72 -2.43 -4.87
C MET A 36 24.85 -1.57 -4.27
N HIS A 37 24.55 -0.35 -3.78
CA HIS A 37 25.53 0.66 -3.34
C HIS A 37 25.37 1.09 -1.86
N ASP A 38 24.79 0.22 -1.02
CA ASP A 38 24.77 0.46 0.42
C ASP A 38 26.22 0.41 0.99
N PRO A 39 26.75 1.50 1.57
CA PRO A 39 28.03 1.47 2.27
C PRO A 39 27.97 0.64 3.57
N HIS A 40 26.77 0.27 4.03
CA HIS A 40 26.57 -0.74 5.06
C HIS A 40 26.42 -2.13 4.44
N GLU A 41 27.56 -2.81 4.24
CA GLU A 41 27.61 -4.29 4.11
C GLU A 41 27.23 -4.97 5.44
N GLY A 42 26.08 -4.61 6.02
CA GLY A 42 25.48 -5.40 7.09
C GLY A 42 25.01 -6.73 6.50
N PRO A 43 25.08 -7.84 7.26
CA PRO A 43 24.52 -9.10 6.79
C PRO A 43 23.07 -8.86 6.38
N THR A 44 22.70 -9.32 5.18
CA THR A 44 21.28 -9.47 4.83
C THR A 44 20.61 -10.16 6.02
N PRO A 45 19.56 -9.58 6.63
CA PRO A 45 18.88 -10.24 7.72
C PRO A 45 18.57 -11.67 7.26
N GLN A 46 19.09 -12.65 8.00
CA GLN A 46 18.72 -14.03 7.77
C GLN A 46 17.25 -14.10 8.16
N LEU A 47 16.35 -13.92 7.18
CA LEU A 47 14.95 -14.23 7.40
C LEU A 47 14.91 -15.73 7.65
N GLU A 48 14.70 -16.11 8.90
CA GLU A 48 14.14 -17.42 9.18
C GLU A 48 12.80 -17.44 8.47
N VAL A 49 12.70 -18.25 7.41
CA VAL A 49 11.47 -18.50 6.67
C VAL A 49 10.36 -18.72 7.69
N MET A 50 9.41 -17.78 7.77
CA MET A 50 8.34 -17.85 8.76
C MET A 50 7.35 -18.93 8.32
N ASP A 51 7.64 -20.19 8.65
CA ASP A 51 6.80 -21.37 8.42
C ASP A 51 5.45 -21.32 9.17
N HIS A 52 5.16 -20.24 9.89
CA HIS A 52 3.97 -20.04 10.68
C HIS A 52 3.24 -18.77 10.28
N VAL A 53 1.90 -18.84 10.23
CA VAL A 53 1.02 -17.69 9.96
C VAL A 53 1.40 -16.55 10.91
N ALA A 54 2.07 -15.53 10.38
CA ALA A 54 2.52 -14.38 11.15
C ALA A 54 1.38 -13.84 12.03
N SER A 55 1.65 -13.70 13.32
CA SER A 55 0.82 -12.99 14.27
C SER A 55 0.62 -11.53 13.83
N LYS A 56 -0.40 -10.87 14.36
CA LYS A 56 -0.69 -9.46 14.02
C LYS A 56 0.48 -8.55 14.39
N GLU A 57 1.16 -8.85 15.49
CA GLU A 57 2.37 -8.17 15.96
C GLU A 57 3.54 -8.35 14.99
N GLU A 58 3.78 -9.56 14.49
CA GLU A 58 4.81 -9.83 13.48
C GLU A 58 4.50 -9.11 12.15
N TRP A 59 3.23 -9.05 11.76
CA TRP A 59 2.85 -8.40 10.52
C TRP A 59 2.99 -6.88 10.56
N ILE A 60 2.67 -6.25 11.71
CA ILE A 60 2.94 -4.82 11.91
C ILE A 60 4.44 -4.56 11.92
N SER A 61 5.27 -5.47 12.44
CA SER A 61 6.74 -5.33 12.47
C SER A 61 7.43 -5.40 11.10
N ASN A 62 6.69 -5.70 10.02
CA ASN A 62 7.23 -5.67 8.65
C ASN A 62 7.84 -4.31 8.26
N TYR A 63 7.48 -3.21 8.93
CA TYR A 63 8.12 -1.91 8.71
C TYR A 63 9.63 -1.95 8.95
N GLU A 64 10.11 -2.78 9.89
CA GLU A 64 11.55 -2.97 10.16
C GLU A 64 12.24 -3.60 8.97
N ILE A 65 11.59 -4.57 8.32
CA ILE A 65 12.08 -5.17 7.08
C ILE A 65 12.18 -4.07 6.02
N TYR A 66 11.08 -3.35 5.77
CA TYR A 66 11.01 -2.31 4.74
C TYR A 66 12.05 -1.19 4.93
N SER A 67 12.49 -0.92 6.16
CA SER A 67 13.56 0.06 6.47
C SER A 67 14.91 -0.20 5.81
N HIS A 68 15.11 -1.41 5.29
CA HIS A 68 16.32 -1.81 4.57
C HIS A 68 16.18 -1.74 3.04
N TYR A 69 15.06 -1.23 2.51
CA TYR A 69 14.74 -1.29 1.07
C TYR A 69 14.25 0.07 0.56
N LYS A 70 14.52 0.37 -0.72
CA LYS A 70 13.99 1.59 -1.36
C LYS A 70 12.51 1.45 -1.69
N PHE A 71 12.10 0.24 -2.05
CA PHE A 71 10.72 -0.02 -2.46
C PHE A 71 10.16 -1.21 -1.71
N ALA A 72 8.89 -1.09 -1.33
CA ALA A 72 8.10 -2.17 -0.76
C ALA A 72 6.94 -2.49 -1.71
N ILE A 73 6.86 -3.73 -2.16
CA ILE A 73 5.78 -4.22 -3.02
C ILE A 73 4.66 -4.70 -2.09
N VAL A 74 3.56 -3.97 -2.12
CA VAL A 74 2.43 -4.09 -1.18
C VAL A 74 1.12 -4.13 -1.97
N LEU A 75 0.82 -5.27 -2.58
CA LEU A 75 -0.39 -5.40 -3.40
C LEU A 75 -1.59 -5.84 -2.54
N GLU A 76 -2.79 -5.52 -2.99
CA GLU A 76 -4.00 -6.07 -2.43
C GLU A 76 -4.28 -7.47 -2.99
N ASN A 77 -4.89 -8.33 -2.16
CA ASN A 77 -5.23 -9.70 -2.56
C ASN A 77 -6.25 -9.78 -3.72
N SER A 78 -7.02 -8.71 -3.93
CA SER A 78 -8.02 -8.62 -4.99
C SER A 78 -8.37 -7.16 -5.28
N TYR A 79 -8.68 -6.84 -6.53
CA TYR A 79 -9.29 -5.56 -6.88
C TYR A 79 -10.77 -5.54 -6.44
N ARG A 80 -11.13 -4.58 -5.58
CA ARG A 80 -12.51 -4.37 -5.13
C ARG A 80 -12.68 -2.94 -4.63
N ASP A 81 -13.78 -2.29 -5.02
CA ASP A 81 -14.12 -0.94 -4.56
C ASP A 81 -14.11 -0.82 -3.03
N GLY A 82 -13.36 0.15 -2.53
CA GLY A 82 -13.09 0.44 -1.13
C GLY A 82 -12.20 -0.56 -0.41
N TYR A 83 -11.59 -1.52 -1.11
CA TYR A 83 -10.65 -2.47 -0.50
C TYR A 83 -9.23 -1.90 -0.54
N ILE A 84 -8.90 -1.18 0.52
CA ILE A 84 -7.57 -0.66 0.81
C ILE A 84 -7.23 -1.12 2.21
N THR A 85 -6.11 -1.81 2.35
CA THR A 85 -5.61 -2.28 3.64
C THR A 85 -4.45 -1.41 4.13
N GLU A 86 -4.04 -1.65 5.35
CA GLU A 86 -2.93 -1.00 6.00
C GLU A 86 -1.56 -1.37 5.40
N ASN A 87 -1.50 -2.32 4.45
CA ASN A 87 -0.27 -2.71 3.74
C ASN A 87 0.52 -1.51 3.20
N ILE A 88 -0.15 -0.58 2.52
CA ILE A 88 0.50 0.63 1.97
C ILE A 88 1.08 1.54 3.07
N LEU A 89 0.42 1.59 4.24
CA LEU A 89 0.89 2.37 5.38
C LEU A 89 2.14 1.75 6.00
N ILE A 90 2.24 0.42 6.06
CA ILE A 90 3.40 -0.27 6.61
C ILE A 90 4.65 0.02 5.74
N ALA A 91 4.50 0.11 4.42
CA ALA A 91 5.60 0.50 3.51
C ALA A 91 6.15 1.89 3.84
N TRP A 92 5.29 2.91 3.95
CA TRP A 92 5.71 4.26 4.35
C TRP A 92 6.27 4.30 5.78
N LEU A 93 5.70 3.53 6.72
CA LEU A 93 6.23 3.43 8.09
C LEU A 93 7.65 2.88 8.11
N GLY A 94 7.98 2.00 7.17
CA GLY A 94 9.33 1.51 6.94
C GLY A 94 10.23 2.46 6.16
N GLY A 95 9.74 3.62 5.70
CA GLY A 95 10.53 4.56 4.90
C GLY A 95 10.81 4.10 3.47
N ALA A 96 10.08 3.11 2.96
CA ALA A 96 10.17 2.64 1.59
C ALA A 96 9.05 3.25 0.73
N VAL A 97 9.33 3.52 -0.54
CA VAL A 97 8.31 3.94 -1.51
C VAL A 97 7.41 2.73 -1.83
N PRO A 98 6.09 2.81 -1.62
CA PRO A 98 5.19 1.70 -1.92
C PRO A 98 5.05 1.49 -3.43
N ILE A 99 5.08 0.23 -3.85
CA ILE A 99 4.57 -0.24 -5.15
C ILE A 99 3.27 -0.97 -4.84
N TRP A 100 2.15 -0.34 -5.18
CA TRP A 100 0.83 -0.77 -4.70
C TRP A 100 -0.09 -1.10 -5.87
N TYR A 101 -0.94 -2.12 -5.69
CA TYR A 101 -2.01 -2.49 -6.60
C TYR A 101 -3.30 -2.74 -5.82
N GLY A 102 -4.42 -2.28 -6.36
CA GLY A 102 -5.76 -2.43 -5.79
C GLY A 102 -6.75 -1.45 -6.42
N THR A 103 -7.80 -1.07 -5.70
CA THR A 103 -8.82 -0.12 -6.20
C THR A 103 -8.27 1.29 -6.49
N HIS A 104 -8.83 1.97 -7.48
CA HIS A 104 -8.59 3.39 -7.73
C HIS A 104 -9.07 4.33 -6.62
N ASP A 105 -9.90 3.86 -5.67
CA ASP A 105 -10.29 4.66 -4.50
C ASP A 105 -9.07 5.07 -3.64
N ILE A 106 -7.92 4.42 -3.83
CA ILE A 106 -6.65 4.79 -3.18
C ILE A 106 -6.30 6.25 -3.44
N PHE A 107 -6.63 6.76 -4.64
CA PHE A 107 -6.32 8.11 -5.07
C PHE A 107 -7.21 9.17 -4.42
N ASP A 108 -8.27 8.79 -3.71
CA ASP A 108 -9.07 9.72 -2.91
C ASP A 108 -8.46 9.98 -1.54
N ILE A 109 -7.68 9.02 -1.03
CA ILE A 109 -7.10 9.06 0.31
C ILE A 109 -5.63 9.49 0.25
N PHE A 110 -4.86 8.90 -0.66
CA PHE A 110 -3.41 9.10 -0.73
C PHE A 110 -3.00 9.87 -1.98
N ASN A 111 -1.92 10.63 -1.83
CA ASN A 111 -1.30 11.39 -2.91
C ASN A 111 -0.64 10.41 -3.90
N GLU A 112 -1.08 10.43 -5.15
CA GLU A 112 -0.54 9.59 -6.23
C GLU A 112 0.96 9.79 -6.48
N LYS A 113 1.55 10.88 -5.99
CA LYS A 113 2.99 11.15 -6.10
C LYS A 113 3.83 10.49 -5.00
N ALA A 114 3.21 10.02 -3.92
CA ALA A 114 3.89 9.43 -2.77
C ALA A 114 4.08 7.90 -2.88
N PHE A 115 3.57 7.29 -3.95
CA PHE A 115 3.70 5.85 -4.23
C PHE A 115 3.69 5.58 -5.73
N ILE A 116 3.98 4.34 -6.11
CA ILE A 116 3.90 3.85 -7.49
C ILE A 116 2.66 2.99 -7.60
N TYR A 117 1.67 3.44 -8.37
CA TYR A 117 0.51 2.61 -8.71
C TYR A 117 0.90 1.60 -9.78
N TYR A 118 0.70 0.32 -9.49
CA TYR A 118 0.91 -0.75 -10.44
C TYR A 118 -0.43 -1.18 -11.03
N ASP A 119 -0.63 -0.93 -12.32
CA ASP A 119 -1.74 -1.51 -13.07
C ASP A 119 -1.30 -2.87 -13.65
N VAL A 120 -2.12 -3.90 -13.43
CA VAL A 120 -1.84 -5.25 -13.96
C VAL A 120 -2.06 -5.33 -15.46
N GLU A 121 -2.95 -4.51 -16.01
CA GLU A 121 -3.23 -4.45 -17.45
C GLU A 121 -2.25 -3.53 -18.19
N GLU A 122 -1.71 -2.51 -17.50
CA GLU A 122 -0.75 -1.53 -18.04
C GLU A 122 0.51 -1.38 -17.14
N PRO A 123 1.31 -2.44 -16.96
CA PRO A 123 2.42 -2.45 -16.01
C PRO A 123 3.62 -1.60 -16.42
N GLU A 124 3.76 -1.26 -17.70
CA GLU A 124 4.95 -0.60 -18.26
C GLU A 124 5.22 0.76 -17.59
N ALA A 125 4.19 1.55 -17.33
CA ALA A 125 4.33 2.87 -16.70
C ALA A 125 4.95 2.76 -15.29
N ALA A 126 4.50 1.80 -14.50
CA ALA A 126 5.03 1.53 -13.17
C ALA A 126 6.49 1.04 -13.24
N LEU A 127 6.79 0.14 -14.19
CA LEU A 127 8.15 -0.39 -14.37
C LEU A 127 9.15 0.70 -14.80
N GLU A 128 8.74 1.60 -15.70
CA GLU A 128 9.53 2.77 -16.09
C GLU A 128 9.77 3.72 -14.91
N GLN A 129 8.73 3.99 -14.11
CA GLN A 129 8.84 4.83 -12.91
C GLN A 129 9.79 4.21 -11.88
N ILE A 130 9.67 2.89 -11.62
CA ILE A 130 10.58 2.14 -10.75
C ILE A 130 12.02 2.29 -11.23
N HIS A 131 12.29 2.02 -12.51
CA HIS A 131 13.64 2.10 -13.06
C HIS A 131 14.22 3.52 -12.98
N TYR A 132 13.40 4.52 -13.27
CA TYR A 132 13.79 5.93 -13.17
C TYR A 132 14.15 6.30 -11.73
N LEU A 133 13.28 6.02 -10.76
CA LEU A 133 13.54 6.32 -9.35
C LEU A 133 14.71 5.49 -8.79
N ASP A 134 14.93 4.27 -9.30
CA ASP A 134 16.04 3.48 -8.83
C ASP A 134 17.40 4.09 -9.23
N THR A 135 17.47 4.62 -10.45
CA THR A 135 18.69 5.19 -11.05
C THR A 135 18.88 6.69 -10.80
N ASN A 136 17.88 7.38 -10.22
CA ASN A 136 17.92 8.82 -9.95
C ASN A 136 17.62 9.12 -8.46
N PRO A 137 18.65 9.20 -7.60
CA PRO A 137 18.48 9.40 -6.16
C PRO A 137 17.69 10.65 -5.78
N ASP A 138 17.91 11.78 -6.46
CA ASP A 138 17.20 13.03 -6.16
C ASP A 138 15.69 12.92 -6.47
N ALA A 139 15.33 12.19 -7.54
CA ALA A 139 13.94 11.95 -7.89
C ALA A 139 13.26 11.01 -6.88
N TYR A 140 13.99 10.00 -6.42
CA TYR A 140 13.52 9.12 -5.34
C TYR A 140 13.31 9.87 -4.03
N GLU A 141 14.26 10.73 -3.63
CA GLU A 141 14.15 11.57 -2.45
C GLU A 141 12.96 12.54 -2.54
N ALA A 142 12.68 13.08 -3.73
CA ALA A 142 11.51 13.92 -3.95
C ALA A 142 10.20 13.15 -3.67
N VAL A 143 10.09 11.90 -4.15
CA VAL A 143 8.92 11.03 -3.89
C VAL A 143 8.78 10.71 -2.40
N LEU A 144 9.88 10.42 -1.69
CA LEU A 144 9.84 10.19 -0.23
C LEU A 144 9.33 11.39 0.57
N ASN A 145 9.56 12.61 0.06
CA ASN A 145 9.15 13.85 0.72
C ASN A 145 7.77 14.35 0.28
N GLU A 146 7.08 13.66 -0.63
CA GLU A 146 5.71 13.97 -0.99
C GLU A 146 4.76 13.74 0.20
N PRO A 147 3.77 14.62 0.44
CA PRO A 147 2.75 14.37 1.45
C PRO A 147 2.02 13.07 1.17
N ILE A 148 1.82 12.23 2.19
CA ILE A 148 1.15 10.92 2.03
C ILE A 148 -0.35 11.09 1.71
N LEU A 149 -1.04 11.97 2.45
CA LEU A 149 -2.46 12.22 2.23
C LEU A 149 -2.67 13.15 1.04
N LYS A 150 -3.66 12.85 0.19
CA LYS A 150 -3.98 13.64 -1.02
C LYS A 150 -4.12 15.13 -0.73
N ASN A 151 -4.92 15.48 0.28
CA ASN A 151 -5.23 16.85 0.67
C ASN A 151 -4.92 17.13 2.16
N GLY A 152 -4.01 16.35 2.77
CA GLY A 152 -3.64 16.52 4.18
C GLY A 152 -4.85 16.37 5.12
N GLN A 153 -5.07 17.38 5.98
CA GLN A 153 -6.16 17.38 6.96
C GLN A 153 -7.55 17.33 6.29
N GLU A 154 -7.72 17.90 5.10
CA GLU A 154 -9.02 17.90 4.40
C GLU A 154 -9.45 16.46 4.05
N THR A 155 -8.50 15.59 3.68
CA THR A 155 -8.79 14.15 3.48
C THR A 155 -9.26 13.51 4.78
N ILE A 156 -8.67 13.85 5.93
CA ILE A 156 -9.12 13.31 7.21
C ILE A 156 -10.53 13.79 7.53
N ASP A 157 -10.80 15.07 7.33
CA ASP A 157 -12.12 15.65 7.61
C ASP A 157 -13.19 15.04 6.71
N GLU A 158 -12.90 14.86 5.41
CA GLU A 158 -13.81 14.23 4.44
C GLU A 158 -14.19 12.79 4.83
N TYR A 159 -13.27 12.02 5.41
CA TYR A 159 -13.55 10.63 5.78
C TYR A 159 -14.09 10.49 7.20
N PHE A 160 -13.58 11.25 8.16
CA PHE A 160 -13.80 11.05 9.60
C PHE A 160 -14.68 12.13 10.26
N SER A 161 -15.22 13.10 9.51
CA SER A 161 -16.20 14.07 10.04
C SER A 161 -17.45 13.37 10.59
N PHE A 162 -17.92 13.84 11.75
CA PHE A 162 -19.12 13.31 12.39
C PHE A 162 -20.43 13.72 11.69
N MET A 163 -20.40 14.82 10.93
CA MET A 163 -21.61 15.37 10.29
C MET A 163 -21.84 14.79 8.90
N ASP A 164 -20.78 14.75 8.10
CA ASP A 164 -20.79 14.50 6.65
C ASP A 164 -19.59 13.64 6.19
N GLY A 165 -18.94 12.94 7.11
CA GLY A 165 -17.80 12.09 6.78
C GLY A 165 -18.19 10.84 6.00
N LYS A 166 -17.46 10.54 4.92
CA LYS A 166 -17.69 9.36 4.06
C LYS A 166 -17.72 8.04 4.84
N LEU A 167 -16.91 7.89 5.91
CA LEU A 167 -16.91 6.68 6.73
C LEU A 167 -18.22 6.51 7.49
N ARG A 168 -18.75 7.60 8.07
CA ARG A 168 -20.05 7.58 8.75
C ARG A 168 -21.14 7.15 7.78
N ASP A 169 -21.18 7.77 6.61
CA ASP A 169 -22.24 7.53 5.63
C ASP A 169 -22.18 6.10 5.10
N ARG A 170 -20.98 5.55 4.88
CA ARG A 170 -20.78 4.15 4.51
C ARG A 170 -21.21 3.17 5.61
N ILE A 171 -20.92 3.44 6.88
CA ILE A 171 -21.39 2.63 8.01
C ILE A 171 -22.93 2.64 8.08
N ARG A 172 -23.54 3.83 7.98
CA ARG A 172 -24.99 3.98 8.07
C ARG A 172 -25.72 3.29 6.91
N SER A 173 -25.27 3.53 5.68
CA SER A 173 -25.90 2.95 4.48
C SER A 173 -25.65 1.45 4.35
N THR A 174 -24.40 1.01 4.50
CA THR A 174 -24.00 -0.37 4.12
C THR A 174 -24.18 -1.37 5.26
N ILE A 175 -23.90 -0.96 6.51
CA ILE A 175 -23.93 -1.87 7.67
C ILE A 175 -25.29 -1.82 8.37
N LEU A 176 -25.85 -0.62 8.50
CA LEU A 176 -27.09 -0.40 9.26
C LEU A 176 -28.33 -0.31 8.36
N GLY A 177 -28.16 -0.18 7.04
CA GLY A 177 -29.26 -0.11 6.08
C GLY A 177 -30.09 1.17 6.17
N TYR A 178 -29.54 2.26 6.69
CA TYR A 178 -30.21 3.55 6.76
C TYR A 178 -30.21 4.22 5.38
N GLU A 179 -31.38 4.66 4.91
CA GLU A 179 -31.51 5.52 3.73
C GLU A 179 -31.43 7.00 4.14
N ASP A 180 -30.96 7.85 3.22
CA ASP A 180 -30.90 9.31 3.42
C ASP A 180 -32.30 9.86 3.72
N GLY A 181 -32.57 10.16 4.99
CA GLY A 181 -33.88 10.59 5.49
C GLY A 181 -34.25 10.07 6.88
N ASP A 182 -33.58 9.02 7.38
CA ASP A 182 -33.80 8.46 8.73
C ASP A 182 -33.08 9.25 9.85
N ASP A 183 -33.15 10.57 9.79
CA ASP A 183 -32.45 11.49 10.69
C ASP A 183 -33.15 11.71 12.05
N GLN A 184 -34.10 10.84 12.42
CA GLN A 184 -34.74 10.89 13.74
C GLN A 184 -33.79 10.45 14.88
N MET A 185 -32.72 9.69 14.58
CA MET A 185 -31.75 9.24 15.59
C MET A 185 -30.71 10.31 15.97
N VAL A 186 -30.46 11.31 15.12
CA VAL A 186 -29.48 12.39 15.40
C VAL A 186 -30.02 13.37 16.46
N GLU A 187 -31.34 13.49 16.58
CA GLU A 187 -31.98 14.32 17.61
C GLU A 187 -31.97 13.69 19.00
N MET A 188 -31.84 12.35 19.11
CA MET A 188 -31.83 11.64 20.40
C MET A 188 -30.48 11.70 21.12
N VAL A 189 -29.37 11.86 20.40
CA VAL A 189 -28.02 12.05 20.98
C VAL A 189 -27.79 13.50 21.43
N ARG A 190 -28.72 14.41 21.14
CA ARG A 190 -28.67 15.84 21.54
C ARG A 190 -29.22 16.12 22.95
N LYS A 191 -29.52 15.10 23.77
CA LYS A 191 -29.89 15.24 25.18
C LYS A 191 -28.86 14.58 26.08
#